data_AF-A0AAD7ZP90-F1
#
_entry.id   AF-A0AAD7ZP90-F1
#
_cell.length_a   1.000
_cell.length_b   1.000
_cell.length_c   1.000
_cell.angle_alpha   90.00
_cell.angle_beta   90.00
_cell.angle_gamma   90.00
#
_symmetry.space_group_name_H-M   'P 1'
#
loop_
_entity.id
_entity.type
_entity.pdbx_description
1 polymer ?
#
loop_
_entity_poly.entity_id
_entity_poly.type
_entity_poly.pdbx_seq_one_letter_code
_entity_poly.pdbx_strand_id
1 'polypeptide(L)'
;MEEAQRLDDEPVISKKYSPCSFRRLQDMIPARLVLYFLSFTGFLVSFMMRTDINIAMIAMARLPPPSPYANTSTPLFCYDPANPTSWASSMLSPSSLCDILSRLEEGEFDWDATTQSTILGSFYWCYILSQVVGGVLTQYFGTKTVFGVSQFITAICSLLIPSAAPLHYGAVIALRSIQGIASGLTWPAMYAMVGHWIPAIERSRFMSSFQGFSFGIGLTYPLCGFLIAHFGWRVVFYVTGSVGMLWCLMWWALAYDTPAQHPRISASERHYIQSNVGNTVVGEKGLVVPWRSILTSLPAWSIGITTFGRIWIHYTFIIPGPMYMKTVLGFSIQK
;
A
#
# COMPACT_ATOMS: atom_id res chain seq x y z
N MET A 1 35.05 31.64 20.23
CA MET A 1 34.50 32.33 19.04
C MET A 1 35.52 32.48 17.90
N GLU A 2 36.70 31.84 17.98
CA GLU A 2 37.79 32.02 17.01
C GLU A 2 38.09 30.75 16.17
N GLU A 3 37.33 29.67 16.41
CA GLU A 3 37.52 28.36 15.76
C GLU A 3 36.54 28.14 14.59
N ALA A 4 35.53 29.00 14.45
CA ALA A 4 34.51 28.92 13.40
C ALA A 4 34.94 29.58 12.07
N GLN A 5 36.04 30.33 12.04
CA GLN A 5 36.52 31.05 10.84
C GLN A 5 37.63 30.32 10.08
N ARG A 6 38.09 29.15 10.55
CA ARG A 6 39.25 28.45 9.96
C ARG A 6 38.89 27.30 9.00
N LEU A 7 37.59 27.08 8.74
CA LEU A 7 37.08 26.00 7.89
C LEU A 7 36.57 26.47 6.51
N ASP A 8 36.62 27.77 6.22
CA ASP A 8 36.18 28.33 4.93
C ASP A 8 37.27 28.30 3.83
N ASP A 9 38.46 27.76 4.12
CA ASP A 9 39.62 27.75 3.21
C ASP A 9 39.95 26.34 2.63
N GLU A 10 38.97 25.44 2.48
CA GLU A 10 39.17 24.28 1.60
C GLU A 10 38.94 24.68 0.14
N PRO A 11 39.89 24.43 -0.79
CA PRO A 11 39.73 24.82 -2.18
C PRO A 11 38.57 24.06 -2.80
N VAL A 12 37.51 24.79 -3.16
CA VAL A 12 36.44 24.31 -4.02
C VAL A 12 37.06 23.80 -5.32
N ILE A 13 37.21 22.47 -5.44
CA ILE A 13 37.64 21.82 -6.67
C ILE A 13 36.52 22.06 -7.70
N SER A 14 36.62 23.18 -8.42
CA SER A 14 35.76 23.46 -9.56
C SER A 14 36.13 22.46 -10.65
N LYS A 15 35.39 21.36 -10.73
CA LYS A 15 35.47 20.46 -11.87
C LYS A 15 35.00 21.24 -13.09
N LYS A 16 35.95 21.56 -13.97
CA LYS A 16 35.70 22.17 -15.27
C LYS A 16 35.01 21.14 -16.16
N TYR A 17 33.68 21.19 -16.24
CA TYR A 17 32.88 20.23 -17.01
C TYR A 17 32.61 20.71 -18.44
N SER A 18 33.00 19.90 -19.42
CA SER A 18 32.65 20.04 -20.86
C SER A 18 31.13 19.96 -21.11
N PRO A 19 30.62 20.55 -22.21
CA PRO A 19 29.19 20.76 -22.41
C PRO A 19 28.48 19.47 -22.85
N CYS A 20 27.32 19.20 -22.23
CA CYS A 20 26.33 18.17 -22.57
C CYS A 20 26.73 16.69 -22.36
N SER A 21 26.43 16.15 -21.17
CA SER A 21 26.38 14.70 -20.91
C SER A 21 25.21 14.37 -19.98
N PHE A 22 24.51 13.26 -20.24
CA PHE A 22 23.43 12.66 -19.43
C PHE A 22 23.79 12.54 -17.93
N ARG A 23 25.09 12.49 -17.60
CA ARG A 23 25.61 12.57 -16.23
C ARG A 23 25.20 13.85 -15.48
N ARG A 24 25.18 15.01 -16.13
CA ARG A 24 24.82 16.29 -15.48
C ARG A 24 23.36 16.29 -15.01
N LEU A 25 22.48 15.64 -15.77
CA LEU A 25 21.06 15.51 -15.44
C LEU A 25 20.85 14.53 -14.26
N GLN A 26 21.63 13.46 -14.20
CA GLN A 26 21.63 12.53 -13.07
C GLN A 26 22.22 13.13 -11.78
N ASP A 27 23.24 13.99 -11.89
CA ASP A 27 23.85 14.71 -10.78
C ASP A 27 23.00 15.91 -10.30
N MET A 28 22.12 16.45 -11.16
CA MET A 28 21.16 17.50 -10.80
C MET A 28 19.94 16.97 -10.03
N ILE A 29 19.64 15.66 -10.10
CA ILE A 29 18.50 15.07 -9.39
C ILE A 29 18.96 14.65 -7.99
N PRO A 30 18.52 15.34 -6.92
CA PRO A 30 18.93 15.02 -5.56
C PRO A 30 18.51 13.61 -5.19
N ALA A 31 19.37 12.90 -4.46
CA ALA A 31 19.14 11.50 -4.09
C ALA A 31 17.84 11.35 -3.27
N ARG A 32 17.52 12.36 -2.46
CA ARG A 32 16.26 12.43 -1.72
C ARG A 32 15.04 12.38 -2.64
N LEU A 33 15.02 13.09 -3.76
CA LEU A 33 13.85 13.11 -4.67
C LEU A 33 13.56 11.73 -5.25
N VAL A 34 14.61 10.95 -5.56
CA VAL A 34 14.47 9.55 -5.97
C VAL A 34 13.83 8.73 -4.86
N LEU A 35 14.24 8.94 -3.60
CA LEU A 35 13.65 8.28 -2.44
C LEU A 35 12.18 8.69 -2.21
N TYR A 36 11.81 9.96 -2.44
CA TYR A 36 10.42 10.43 -2.41
C TYR A 36 9.56 9.65 -3.43
N PHE A 37 10.04 9.53 -4.66
CA PHE A 37 9.32 8.82 -5.72
C PHE A 37 9.23 7.31 -5.45
N LEU A 38 10.32 6.70 -4.98
CA LEU A 38 10.34 5.28 -4.58
C LEU A 38 9.37 5.01 -3.43
N SER A 39 9.33 5.88 -2.43
CA SER A 39 8.39 5.79 -1.30
C SER A 39 6.93 5.88 -1.78
N PHE A 40 6.62 6.89 -2.59
CA PHE A 40 5.26 7.07 -3.14
C PHE A 40 4.81 5.88 -3.98
N THR A 41 5.62 5.47 -4.95
CA THR A 41 5.31 4.33 -5.82
C THR A 41 5.30 3.00 -5.06
N GLY A 42 6.14 2.84 -4.04
CA GLY A 42 6.16 1.65 -3.19
C GLY A 42 4.89 1.48 -2.39
N PHE A 43 4.40 2.53 -1.74
CA PHE A 43 3.10 2.47 -1.06
C PHE A 43 1.93 2.30 -2.02
N LEU A 44 1.99 2.91 -3.21
CA LEU A 44 0.99 2.73 -4.26
C LEU A 44 0.87 1.27 -4.66
N VAL A 45 1.98 0.63 -5.03
CA VAL A 45 2.01 -0.76 -5.50
C VAL A 45 1.70 -1.74 -4.36
N SER A 46 2.21 -1.47 -3.15
CA SER A 46 1.92 -2.28 -1.96
C SER A 46 0.42 -2.33 -1.65
N PHE A 47 -0.25 -1.18 -1.70
CA PHE A 47 -1.69 -1.13 -1.44
C PHE A 47 -2.51 -1.66 -2.61
N MET A 48 -2.01 -1.55 -3.85
CA MET A 48 -2.63 -2.18 -5.00
C MET A 48 -2.71 -3.70 -4.85
N MET A 49 -1.60 -4.36 -4.49
CA MET A 49 -1.58 -5.81 -4.21
C MET A 49 -2.37 -6.23 -2.96
N ARG A 50 -2.71 -5.28 -2.09
CA ARG A 50 -3.50 -5.54 -0.89
C ARG A 50 -4.99 -5.48 -1.16
N THR A 51 -5.42 -4.59 -2.05
CA THR A 51 -6.85 -4.34 -2.32
C THR A 51 -7.39 -5.09 -3.53
N ASP A 52 -6.53 -5.61 -4.40
CA ASP A 52 -6.91 -6.32 -5.63
C ASP A 52 -7.92 -7.45 -5.38
N ILE A 53 -7.69 -8.23 -4.35
CA ILE A 53 -8.53 -9.34 -3.91
C ILE A 53 -9.87 -8.91 -3.31
N ASN A 54 -9.99 -7.70 -2.75
CA ASN A 54 -11.28 -7.24 -2.22
C ASN A 54 -12.32 -7.17 -3.35
N ILE A 55 -11.88 -6.79 -4.55
CA ILE A 55 -12.71 -6.77 -5.75
C ILE A 55 -12.73 -8.12 -6.45
N ALA A 56 -11.59 -8.81 -6.56
CA ALA A 56 -11.57 -10.13 -7.18
C ALA A 56 -12.47 -11.12 -6.44
N MET A 57 -12.65 -11.00 -5.12
CA MET A 57 -13.54 -11.87 -4.34
C MET A 57 -14.99 -11.86 -4.86
N ILE A 58 -15.48 -10.71 -5.32
CA ILE A 58 -16.83 -10.56 -5.85
C ILE A 58 -17.01 -11.40 -7.12
N ALA A 59 -15.96 -11.53 -7.94
CA ALA A 59 -15.97 -12.33 -9.16
C ALA A 59 -15.58 -13.80 -8.92
N MET A 60 -14.95 -14.13 -7.78
CA MET A 60 -14.49 -15.47 -7.46
C MET A 60 -15.55 -16.32 -6.76
N ALA A 61 -16.33 -15.72 -5.85
CA ALA A 61 -17.29 -16.45 -5.03
C ALA A 61 -18.70 -16.32 -5.60
N ARG A 62 -19.45 -17.43 -5.60
CA ARG A 62 -20.87 -17.39 -5.95
C ARG A 62 -21.67 -16.60 -4.93
N LEU A 63 -22.66 -15.86 -5.41
CA LEU A 63 -23.66 -15.26 -4.54
C LEU A 63 -24.50 -16.38 -3.90
N PRO A 64 -24.90 -16.25 -2.62
CA PRO A 64 -25.76 -17.23 -1.98
C PRO A 64 -27.06 -17.38 -2.77
N PRO A 65 -27.60 -18.61 -2.91
CA PRO A 65 -28.87 -18.81 -3.59
C PRO A 65 -29.97 -18.00 -2.90
N PRO A 66 -30.95 -17.46 -3.65
CA PRO A 66 -32.06 -16.73 -3.06
C PRO A 66 -32.77 -17.61 -2.03
N SER A 67 -32.99 -17.06 -0.83
CA SER A 67 -33.66 -17.77 0.26
C SER A 67 -35.02 -18.30 -0.19
N PRO A 68 -35.36 -19.58 0.08
CA PRO A 68 -36.68 -20.15 -0.23
C PRO A 68 -37.81 -19.51 0.60
N TYR A 69 -37.50 -18.59 1.51
CA TYR A 69 -38.45 -17.80 2.32
C TYR A 69 -38.53 -16.33 1.91
N ALA A 70 -38.01 -15.94 0.74
CA ALA A 70 -38.26 -14.63 0.17
C ALA A 70 -39.69 -14.55 -0.40
N ASN A 71 -40.68 -14.64 0.50
CA ASN A 71 -42.02 -14.15 0.21
C ASN A 71 -41.87 -12.64 -0.05
N THR A 72 -42.20 -12.26 -1.28
CA THR A 72 -42.62 -10.95 -1.77
C THR A 72 -42.11 -9.73 -0.99
N SER A 73 -41.33 -8.87 -1.67
CA SER A 73 -41.05 -7.45 -1.36
C SER A 73 -39.84 -7.05 -0.52
N THR A 74 -38.72 -7.78 -0.55
CA THR A 74 -37.41 -7.17 -0.21
C THR A 74 -36.38 -7.43 -1.32
N PRO A 75 -36.05 -6.43 -2.15
CA PRO A 75 -35.05 -6.62 -3.18
C PRO A 75 -33.67 -6.72 -2.52
N LEU A 76 -33.06 -7.89 -2.64
CA LEU A 76 -31.66 -8.13 -2.39
C LEU A 76 -30.87 -7.33 -3.45
N PHE A 77 -30.57 -6.06 -3.15
CA PHE A 77 -29.73 -5.14 -3.94
C PHE A 77 -29.70 -5.36 -5.47
N CYS A 78 -30.85 -5.33 -6.13
CA CYS A 78 -30.91 -5.04 -7.57
C CYS A 78 -31.56 -3.67 -7.73
N TYR A 79 -30.89 -2.78 -8.48
CA TYR A 79 -31.52 -1.56 -8.98
C TYR A 79 -32.68 -1.98 -9.88
N ASP A 80 -33.90 -1.67 -9.45
CA ASP A 80 -35.13 -1.96 -10.19
C ASP A 80 -35.28 -0.92 -11.32
N PRO A 81 -35.23 -1.29 -12.61
CA PRO A 81 -35.49 -0.38 -13.71
C PRO A 81 -36.98 -0.25 -14.03
N ALA A 82 -37.90 -0.72 -13.17
CA ALA A 82 -39.34 -0.74 -13.44
C ALA A 82 -40.04 0.63 -13.47
N ASN A 83 -39.31 1.74 -13.64
CA ASN A 83 -39.93 2.99 -14.08
C ASN A 83 -39.04 3.73 -15.10
N PRO A 84 -39.14 3.38 -16.40
CA PRO A 84 -38.52 4.19 -17.43
C PRO A 84 -39.24 5.54 -17.46
N THR A 85 -38.56 6.59 -17.01
CA THR A 85 -38.86 7.94 -17.50
C THR A 85 -38.54 7.95 -19.00
N SER A 86 -39.57 7.62 -19.79
CA SER A 86 -39.94 7.91 -21.18
C SER A 86 -38.92 8.36 -22.26
N TRP A 87 -37.61 8.38 -22.07
CA TRP A 87 -36.65 8.86 -23.08
C TRP A 87 -35.51 7.88 -23.43
N ALA A 88 -35.37 6.75 -22.73
CA ALA A 88 -34.28 5.78 -22.93
C ALA A 88 -34.69 4.51 -23.70
N SER A 89 -35.77 4.54 -24.47
CA SER A 89 -36.27 3.39 -25.26
C SER A 89 -35.58 3.21 -26.63
N SER A 90 -34.46 3.90 -26.89
CA SER A 90 -33.74 3.77 -28.15
C SER A 90 -32.22 3.78 -27.96
N MET A 91 -31.68 2.73 -27.35
CA MET A 91 -30.40 2.11 -27.73
C MET A 91 -30.07 1.03 -26.71
N LEU A 92 -30.02 -0.22 -27.20
CA LEU A 92 -29.66 -1.47 -26.52
C LEU A 92 -30.81 -2.13 -25.73
N SER A 93 -31.06 -3.40 -26.03
CA SER A 93 -32.05 -4.24 -25.37
C SER A 93 -31.66 -4.48 -23.90
N PRO A 94 -32.62 -4.44 -22.94
CA PRO A 94 -32.35 -4.68 -21.52
C PRO A 94 -31.73 -6.05 -21.20
N SER A 95 -31.87 -7.03 -22.10
CA SER A 95 -31.32 -8.38 -21.96
C SER A 95 -29.80 -8.43 -22.00
N SER A 96 -29.12 -7.56 -22.75
CA SER A 96 -27.66 -7.65 -22.91
C SER A 96 -26.88 -7.15 -21.68
N LEU A 97 -27.45 -6.24 -20.89
CA LEU A 97 -26.86 -5.80 -19.62
C LEU A 97 -27.10 -6.81 -18.49
N CYS A 98 -28.27 -7.45 -18.45
CA CYS A 98 -28.52 -8.60 -17.59
C CYS A 98 -27.63 -9.81 -17.94
N ASP A 99 -27.35 -10.05 -19.23
CA ASP A 99 -26.40 -11.10 -19.65
C ASP A 99 -24.95 -10.80 -19.25
N ILE A 100 -24.55 -9.52 -19.24
CA ILE A 100 -23.21 -9.12 -18.76
C ILE A 100 -23.13 -9.22 -17.23
N LEU A 101 -24.17 -8.82 -16.51
CA LEU A 101 -24.24 -8.94 -15.05
C LEU A 101 -24.33 -10.40 -14.60
N SER A 102 -25.11 -11.24 -15.28
CA SER A 102 -25.21 -12.69 -15.01
C SER A 102 -23.92 -13.46 -15.33
N ARG A 103 -23.17 -13.06 -16.37
CA ARG A 103 -21.82 -13.60 -16.62
C ARG A 103 -20.78 -13.21 -15.58
N LEU A 104 -20.99 -12.10 -14.86
CA LEU A 104 -20.19 -11.76 -13.68
C LEU A 104 -20.67 -12.51 -12.41
N GLU A 105 -21.80 -13.21 -12.48
CA GLU A 105 -22.54 -13.79 -11.36
C GLU A 105 -22.29 -15.29 -11.15
N GLU A 106 -21.69 -15.97 -12.14
CA GLU A 106 -21.24 -17.36 -12.00
C GLU A 106 -19.83 -17.42 -11.42
N GLY A 107 -19.68 -17.03 -10.15
CA GLY A 107 -18.42 -17.24 -9.41
C GLY A 107 -17.94 -18.70 -9.56
N GLU A 108 -16.63 -18.90 -9.70
CA GLU A 108 -16.04 -20.23 -9.87
C GLU A 108 -16.12 -21.07 -8.59
N PHE A 109 -16.24 -20.44 -7.42
CA PHE A 109 -16.12 -21.08 -6.11
C PHE A 109 -17.36 -20.92 -5.22
N ASP A 110 -17.83 -22.03 -4.66
CA ASP A 110 -18.90 -22.07 -3.65
C ASP A 110 -18.34 -21.73 -2.25
N TRP A 111 -17.85 -20.50 -2.07
CA TRP A 111 -17.35 -20.02 -0.78
C TRP A 111 -18.44 -19.30 0.01
N ASP A 112 -18.79 -19.84 1.18
CA ASP A 112 -19.70 -19.18 2.11
C ASP A 112 -19.18 -17.79 2.56
N ALA A 113 -20.09 -16.90 2.95
CA ALA A 113 -19.77 -15.55 3.42
C ALA A 113 -18.77 -15.56 4.59
N THR A 114 -18.83 -16.58 5.45
CA THR A 114 -17.88 -16.79 6.55
C THR A 114 -16.47 -17.06 6.02
N THR A 115 -16.35 -17.87 4.97
CA THR A 115 -15.07 -18.21 4.34
C THR A 115 -14.47 -17.00 3.63
N GLN A 116 -15.27 -16.25 2.87
CA GLN A 116 -14.84 -15.01 2.21
C GLN A 116 -14.32 -13.99 3.24
N SER A 117 -15.06 -13.79 4.33
CA SER A 117 -14.68 -12.90 5.43
C SER A 117 -13.40 -13.39 6.13
N THR A 118 -13.23 -14.70 6.27
CA THR A 118 -12.02 -15.30 6.85
C THR A 118 -10.80 -15.09 5.95
N ILE A 119 -10.94 -15.27 4.63
CA ILE A 119 -9.87 -14.99 3.65
C ILE A 119 -9.46 -13.52 3.73
N LEU A 120 -10.43 -12.60 3.68
CA LEU A 120 -10.17 -11.16 3.76
C LEU A 120 -9.54 -10.76 5.11
N GLY A 121 -10.06 -11.30 6.22
CA GLY A 121 -9.63 -11.01 7.58
C GLY A 121 -8.27 -11.60 7.96
N SER A 122 -7.91 -12.77 7.40
CA SER A 122 -6.63 -13.46 7.70
C SER A 122 -5.41 -12.59 7.47
N PHE A 123 -5.45 -11.74 6.43
CA PHE A 123 -4.43 -10.74 6.15
C PHE A 123 -4.24 -9.76 7.32
N TYR A 124 -5.34 -9.24 7.88
CA TYR A 124 -5.31 -8.20 8.90
C TYR A 124 -4.80 -8.72 10.25
N TRP A 125 -5.19 -9.93 10.63
CA TRP A 125 -4.70 -10.57 11.86
C TRP A 125 -3.18 -10.73 11.85
N CYS A 126 -2.65 -11.26 10.75
CA CYS A 126 -1.21 -11.43 10.55
C CYS A 126 -0.47 -10.08 10.42
N TYR A 127 -1.11 -9.08 9.81
CA TYR A 127 -0.57 -7.74 9.64
C TYR A 127 -0.34 -7.01 10.97
N ILE A 128 -1.27 -7.14 11.93
CA ILE A 128 -1.12 -6.50 13.25
C ILE A 128 0.06 -7.10 14.01
N LEU A 129 0.16 -8.43 14.05
CA LEU A 129 1.22 -9.14 14.77
C LEU A 129 2.61 -8.85 14.20
N SER A 130 2.71 -8.71 12.88
CA SER A 130 3.99 -8.52 12.20
C SER A 130 4.56 -7.11 12.28
N GLN A 131 3.78 -6.07 12.62
CA GLN A 131 4.30 -4.70 12.74
C GLN A 131 5.38 -4.56 13.82
N VAL A 132 5.17 -5.18 14.98
CA VAL A 132 6.15 -5.15 16.08
C VAL A 132 7.44 -5.87 15.66
N VAL A 133 7.29 -7.04 15.03
CA VAL A 133 8.41 -7.84 14.50
C VAL A 133 9.17 -7.06 13.42
N GLY A 134 8.46 -6.37 12.54
CA GLY A 134 9.06 -5.57 11.45
C GLY A 134 9.92 -4.43 11.94
N GLY A 135 9.53 -3.76 13.04
CA GLY A 135 10.35 -2.73 13.68
C GLY A 135 11.69 -3.27 14.16
N VAL A 136 11.67 -4.41 14.85
CA VAL A 136 12.89 -5.08 15.34
C VAL A 136 13.74 -5.60 14.16
N LEU A 137 13.12 -6.21 13.16
CA LEU A 137 13.83 -6.76 12.00
C LEU A 137 14.57 -5.68 11.22
N THR A 138 13.98 -4.49 11.10
CA THR A 138 14.59 -3.34 10.43
C THR A 138 15.87 -2.87 11.13
N GLN A 139 15.93 -2.96 12.46
CA GLN A 139 17.14 -2.60 13.22
C GLN A 139 18.32 -3.55 12.93
N TYR A 140 18.05 -4.84 12.71
CA TYR A 140 19.09 -5.85 12.48
C TYR A 140 19.49 -5.97 11.00
N PHE A 141 18.51 -5.99 10.08
CA PHE A 141 18.73 -6.30 8.66
C PHE A 141 18.75 -5.08 7.74
N GLY A 142 18.47 -3.89 8.27
CA GLY A 142 18.38 -2.65 7.50
C GLY A 142 17.05 -2.51 6.75
N THR A 143 16.76 -1.28 6.37
CA THR A 143 15.47 -0.89 5.78
C THR A 143 15.31 -1.38 4.34
N LYS A 144 16.36 -1.31 3.52
CA LYS A 144 16.38 -1.72 2.12
C LYS A 144 15.98 -3.18 1.99
N THR A 145 16.58 -4.05 2.80
CA THR A 145 16.32 -5.49 2.78
C THR A 145 14.91 -5.78 3.26
N VAL A 146 14.52 -5.25 4.43
CA VAL A 146 13.22 -5.55 5.03
C VAL A 146 12.06 -5.08 4.15
N PHE A 147 12.12 -3.85 3.64
CA PHE A 147 11.07 -3.30 2.76
C PHE A 147 11.05 -3.99 1.39
N GLY A 148 12.21 -4.30 0.81
CA GLY A 148 12.28 -4.96 -0.48
C GLY A 148 11.75 -6.40 -0.42
N VAL A 149 12.16 -7.16 0.60
CA VAL A 149 11.72 -8.54 0.80
C VAL A 149 10.23 -8.61 1.14
N SER A 150 9.69 -7.66 1.93
CA SER A 150 8.26 -7.64 2.23
C SER A 150 7.39 -7.46 0.99
N GLN A 151 7.77 -6.53 0.11
CA GLN A 151 7.05 -6.31 -1.15
C GLN A 151 7.21 -7.49 -2.11
N PHE A 152 8.41 -8.08 -2.17
CA PHE A 152 8.68 -9.24 -3.01
C PHE A 152 7.85 -10.46 -2.61
N ILE A 153 7.81 -10.79 -1.31
CA ILE A 153 6.98 -11.89 -0.80
C ILE A 153 5.50 -11.62 -1.10
N THR A 154 5.03 -10.39 -0.85
CA THR A 154 3.64 -10.01 -1.14
C THR A 154 3.29 -10.20 -2.62
N ALA A 155 4.19 -9.79 -3.52
CA ALA A 155 4.03 -9.92 -4.97
C ALA A 155 4.01 -11.39 -5.43
N ILE A 156 4.92 -12.24 -4.92
CA ILE A 156 4.91 -13.68 -5.21
C ILE A 156 3.59 -14.30 -4.75
N CYS A 157 3.16 -14.01 -3.53
CA CYS A 157 1.90 -14.53 -3.03
C CYS A 157 0.72 -14.09 -3.90
N SER A 158 0.68 -12.83 -4.36
CA SER A 158 -0.35 -12.37 -5.31
C SER A 158 -0.34 -13.19 -6.59
N LEU A 159 0.83 -13.44 -7.18
CA LEU A 159 0.95 -14.26 -8.41
C LEU A 159 0.53 -15.72 -8.21
N LEU A 160 0.64 -16.25 -6.99
CA LEU A 160 0.25 -17.62 -6.65
C LEU A 160 -1.22 -17.78 -6.29
N ILE A 161 -1.96 -16.70 -6.00
CA ILE A 161 -3.39 -16.79 -5.64
C ILE A 161 -4.23 -17.45 -6.75
N PRO A 162 -4.08 -17.11 -8.05
CA PRO A 162 -4.84 -17.75 -9.13
C PRO A 162 -4.63 -19.26 -9.25
N SER A 163 -3.43 -19.76 -8.96
CA SER A 163 -3.13 -21.20 -8.99
C SER A 163 -3.55 -21.91 -7.72
N ALA A 164 -3.58 -21.21 -6.57
CA ALA A 164 -3.99 -21.76 -5.29
C ALA A 164 -5.52 -21.84 -5.11
N ALA A 165 -6.27 -20.88 -5.65
CA ALA A 165 -7.73 -20.81 -5.46
C ALA A 165 -8.49 -22.08 -5.93
N PRO A 166 -8.14 -22.72 -7.07
CA PRO A 166 -8.77 -23.96 -7.51
C PRO A 166 -8.47 -25.18 -6.63
N LEU A 167 -7.39 -25.17 -5.85
CA LEU A 167 -6.99 -26.30 -5.03
C LEU A 167 -7.86 -26.38 -3.77
N HIS A 168 -7.88 -25.30 -2.98
CA HIS A 168 -8.62 -25.22 -1.74
C HIS A 168 -8.65 -23.78 -1.20
N TYR A 169 -9.75 -23.35 -0.57
CA TYR A 169 -9.84 -22.03 0.07
C TYR A 169 -8.76 -21.82 1.15
N GLY A 170 -8.36 -22.90 1.83
CA GLY A 170 -7.28 -22.89 2.84
C GLY A 170 -5.91 -22.49 2.27
N ALA A 171 -5.62 -22.80 1.01
CA ALA A 171 -4.39 -22.36 0.36
C ALA A 171 -4.39 -20.84 0.14
N VAL A 172 -5.55 -20.27 -0.22
CA VAL A 172 -5.73 -18.82 -0.33
C VAL A 172 -5.58 -18.14 1.02
N ILE A 173 -6.16 -18.71 2.09
CA ILE A 173 -5.97 -18.20 3.46
C ILE A 173 -4.48 -18.20 3.84
N ALA A 174 -3.75 -19.29 3.57
CA ALA A 174 -2.32 -19.37 3.87
C ALA A 174 -1.52 -18.29 3.12
N LEU A 175 -1.75 -18.12 1.81
CA LEU A 175 -1.11 -17.06 1.02
C LEU A 175 -1.45 -15.67 1.56
N ARG A 176 -2.71 -15.42 1.94
CA ARG A 176 -3.14 -14.15 2.52
C ARG A 176 -2.53 -13.88 3.89
N SER A 177 -2.39 -14.90 4.73
CA SER A 177 -1.68 -14.79 6.00
C SER A 177 -0.21 -14.40 5.77
N ILE A 178 0.47 -15.04 4.81
CA ILE A 178 1.85 -14.70 4.45
C ILE A 178 1.95 -13.26 3.93
N GLN A 179 1.02 -12.82 3.07
CA GLN A 179 0.95 -11.43 2.61
C GLN A 179 0.72 -10.45 3.77
N GLY A 180 -0.12 -10.83 4.74
CA GLY A 180 -0.38 -10.04 5.94
C GLY A 180 0.88 -9.86 6.77
N ILE A 181 1.61 -10.95 7.02
CA ILE A 181 2.91 -10.92 7.70
C ILE A 181 3.84 -10.00 6.92
N ALA A 182 4.10 -10.27 5.65
CA ALA A 182 5.04 -9.50 4.83
C ALA A 182 4.68 -8.00 4.80
N SER A 183 3.42 -7.67 4.52
CA SER A 183 2.94 -6.29 4.43
C SER A 183 3.09 -5.51 5.74
N GLY A 184 3.02 -6.18 6.90
CA GLY A 184 3.18 -5.53 8.21
C GLY A 184 4.58 -4.97 8.47
N LEU A 185 5.60 -5.46 7.76
CA LEU A 185 6.97 -4.97 7.88
C LEU A 185 7.20 -3.62 7.17
N THR A 186 6.29 -3.24 6.27
CA THR A 186 6.41 -2.09 5.35
C THR A 186 6.47 -0.74 6.07
N TRP A 187 5.55 -0.49 7.01
CA TRP A 187 5.49 0.80 7.73
C TRP A 187 6.67 1.01 8.68
N PRO A 188 7.02 0.06 9.57
CA PRO A 188 8.18 0.20 10.45
C PRO A 188 9.47 0.42 9.67
N ALA A 189 9.66 -0.33 8.57
CA ALA A 189 10.81 -0.18 7.69
C ALA A 189 10.89 1.24 7.12
N MET A 190 9.81 1.74 6.52
CA MET A 190 9.85 3.08 5.93
C MET A 190 10.03 4.19 6.99
N TYR A 191 9.45 4.05 8.18
CA TYR A 191 9.72 4.99 9.28
C TYR A 191 11.20 5.01 9.69
N ALA A 192 11.88 3.86 9.69
CA ALA A 192 13.32 3.80 9.90
C ALA A 192 14.10 4.48 8.77
N MET A 193 13.67 4.33 7.50
CA MET A 193 14.28 5.05 6.36
C MET A 193 14.30 6.56 6.60
N VAL A 194 13.17 7.10 7.05
CA VAL A 194 13.00 8.53 7.33
C VAL A 194 13.96 8.99 8.43
N GLY A 195 14.20 8.13 9.43
CA GLY A 195 15.17 8.39 10.49
C GLY A 195 16.59 8.60 9.97
N HIS A 196 17.01 7.85 8.94
CA HIS A 196 18.38 7.92 8.42
C HIS A 196 18.58 8.94 7.30
N TRP A 197 17.53 9.23 6.51
CA TRP A 197 17.65 10.02 5.28
C TRP A 197 17.11 11.44 5.37
N ILE A 198 16.16 11.71 6.27
CA ILE A 198 15.35 12.92 6.21
C ILE A 198 15.57 13.79 7.46
N PRO A 199 16.11 15.01 7.30
CA PRO A 199 16.19 16.01 8.36
C PRO A 199 14.84 16.31 9.01
N ALA A 200 14.84 16.65 10.30
CA ALA A 200 13.62 16.87 11.07
C ALA A 200 12.69 17.95 10.45
N ILE A 201 13.27 19.01 9.88
CA ILE A 201 12.52 20.13 9.27
C ILE A 201 11.78 19.73 7.98
N GLU A 202 12.27 18.73 7.25
CA GLU A 202 11.67 18.26 6.00
C GLU A 202 10.82 16.98 6.21
N ARG A 203 10.81 16.43 7.43
CA ARG A 203 10.22 15.12 7.73
C ARG A 203 8.73 15.04 7.38
N SER A 204 7.95 16.06 7.73
CA SER A 204 6.51 16.09 7.42
C SER A 204 6.25 16.10 5.92
N ARG A 205 7.08 16.82 5.15
CA ARG A 205 7.02 16.83 3.68
C ARG A 205 7.32 15.45 3.11
N PHE A 206 8.32 14.73 3.64
CA PHE A 206 8.59 13.36 3.20
C PHE A 206 7.45 12.40 3.52
N MET A 207 6.86 12.49 4.71
CA MET A 207 5.72 11.65 5.08
C MET A 207 4.52 11.82 4.14
N SER A 208 4.37 12.98 3.47
CA SER A 208 3.32 13.15 2.45
C SER A 208 3.46 12.17 1.27
N SER A 209 4.68 11.70 0.97
CA SER A 209 4.89 10.67 -0.07
C SER A 209 4.19 9.35 0.26
N PHE A 210 3.95 9.05 1.54
CA PHE A 210 3.28 7.81 1.94
C PHE A 210 1.85 7.76 1.43
N GLN A 211 1.25 8.92 1.12
CA GLN A 211 -0.10 9.02 0.54
C GLN A 211 -0.28 8.28 -0.78
N GLY A 212 0.82 7.80 -1.40
CA GLY A 212 0.77 6.81 -2.47
C GLY A 212 -0.16 5.64 -2.18
N PHE A 213 -0.34 5.24 -0.91
CA PHE A 213 -1.31 4.21 -0.53
C PHE A 213 -2.73 4.51 -1.00
N SER A 214 -3.18 5.77 -0.86
CA SER A 214 -4.55 6.16 -1.23
C SER A 214 -4.73 6.21 -2.74
N PHE A 215 -3.69 6.65 -3.47
CA PHE A 215 -3.67 6.57 -4.92
C PHE A 215 -3.68 5.11 -5.40
N GLY A 216 -2.95 4.23 -4.74
CA GLY A 216 -2.96 2.79 -5.01
C GLY A 216 -4.36 2.21 -4.88
N ILE A 217 -5.01 2.42 -3.74
CA ILE A 217 -6.39 1.98 -3.50
C ILE A 217 -7.34 2.54 -4.57
N GLY A 218 -7.29 3.86 -4.81
CA GLY A 218 -8.17 4.54 -5.78
C GLY A 218 -7.99 4.06 -7.22
N LEU A 219 -6.76 3.71 -7.63
CA LEU A 219 -6.46 3.18 -8.96
C LEU A 219 -6.85 1.70 -9.09
N THR A 220 -6.74 0.94 -8.00
CA THR A 220 -6.95 -0.51 -8.01
C THR A 220 -8.40 -0.87 -8.32
N TYR A 221 -9.37 -0.17 -7.73
CA TYR A 221 -10.79 -0.45 -7.93
C TYR A 221 -11.23 -0.41 -9.41
N PRO A 222 -11.03 0.70 -10.16
CA PRO A 222 -11.41 0.76 -11.57
C PRO A 222 -10.56 -0.16 -12.44
N LEU A 223 -9.26 -0.30 -12.14
CA LEU A 223 -8.37 -1.21 -12.88
C LEU A 223 -8.83 -2.67 -12.75
N CYS A 224 -9.14 -3.13 -11.54
CA CYS A 224 -9.61 -4.49 -11.30
C CYS A 224 -10.99 -4.71 -11.94
N GLY A 225 -11.91 -3.74 -11.83
CA GLY A 225 -13.22 -3.83 -12.48
C GLY A 225 -13.11 -4.00 -13.99
N PHE A 226 -12.25 -3.21 -14.64
CA PHE A 226 -11.97 -3.33 -16.07
C PHE A 226 -11.35 -4.69 -16.43
N LEU A 227 -10.34 -5.13 -15.68
CA LEU A 227 -9.67 -6.41 -15.94
C LEU A 227 -10.61 -7.60 -15.78
N ILE A 228 -11.46 -7.60 -14.73
CA ILE A 228 -12.44 -8.66 -14.50
C ILE A 228 -13.44 -8.73 -15.64
N ALA A 229 -13.97 -7.58 -16.09
CA ALA A 229 -14.99 -7.52 -17.14
C ALA A 229 -14.51 -8.06 -18.50
N HIS A 230 -13.22 -7.91 -18.83
CA HIS A 230 -12.68 -8.30 -20.14
C HIS A 230 -11.85 -9.60 -20.13
N PHE A 231 -11.10 -9.86 -19.05
CA PHE A 231 -10.09 -10.92 -18.99
C PHE A 231 -10.28 -11.88 -17.81
N GLY A 232 -11.26 -11.62 -16.94
CA GLY A 232 -11.54 -12.43 -15.76
C GLY A 232 -10.66 -12.11 -14.54
N TRP A 233 -11.01 -12.71 -13.40
CA TRP A 233 -10.42 -12.39 -12.09
C TRP A 233 -8.95 -12.79 -11.95
N ARG A 234 -8.50 -13.85 -12.65
CA ARG A 234 -7.13 -14.37 -12.55
C ARG A 234 -6.10 -13.34 -13.00
N VAL A 235 -6.43 -12.58 -14.06
CA VAL A 235 -5.54 -11.58 -14.66
C VAL A 235 -5.26 -10.41 -13.72
N VAL A 236 -6.21 -10.07 -12.84
CA VAL A 236 -6.02 -9.04 -11.81
C VAL A 236 -4.75 -9.30 -11.01
N PHE A 237 -4.64 -10.51 -10.45
CA PHE A 237 -3.51 -10.93 -9.63
C PHE A 237 -2.19 -11.01 -10.41
N TYR A 238 -2.25 -11.44 -11.68
CA TYR A 238 -1.06 -11.46 -12.53
C TYR A 238 -0.55 -10.06 -12.84
N VAL A 239 -1.45 -9.09 -13.11
CA VAL A 239 -1.08 -7.70 -13.38
C VAL A 239 -0.52 -7.03 -12.12
N THR A 240 -1.27 -7.07 -11.01
CA THR A 240 -0.86 -6.39 -9.78
C THR A 240 0.42 -6.99 -9.20
N GLY A 241 0.53 -8.33 -9.20
CA GLY A 241 1.73 -9.04 -8.76
C GLY A 241 2.95 -8.79 -9.66
N SER A 242 2.78 -8.70 -10.98
CA SER A 242 3.89 -8.41 -11.91
C SER A 242 4.39 -6.97 -11.76
N VAL A 243 3.49 -6.00 -11.58
CA VAL A 243 3.87 -4.61 -11.27
C VAL A 243 4.59 -4.54 -9.92
N GLY A 244 4.13 -5.29 -8.92
CA GLY A 244 4.82 -5.51 -7.65
C GLY A 244 6.25 -6.02 -7.82
N MET A 245 6.41 -7.05 -8.63
CA MET A 245 7.71 -7.66 -8.91
C MET A 245 8.67 -6.69 -9.59
N LEU A 246 8.20 -5.99 -10.63
CA LEU A 246 8.99 -4.99 -11.34
C LEU A 246 9.41 -3.84 -10.40
N TRP A 247 8.50 -3.40 -9.54
CA TRP A 247 8.80 -2.38 -8.55
C TRP A 247 9.87 -2.85 -7.53
N CYS A 248 9.86 -4.12 -7.12
CA CYS A 248 10.90 -4.67 -6.24
C CYS A 248 12.29 -4.61 -6.89
N LEU A 249 12.40 -4.93 -8.18
CA LEU A 249 13.66 -4.80 -8.93
C LEU A 249 14.15 -3.34 -8.94
N MET A 250 13.24 -2.39 -9.17
CA MET A 250 13.54 -0.97 -9.11
C MET A 250 14.00 -0.53 -7.70
N TRP A 251 13.36 -1.04 -6.65
CA TRP A 251 13.74 -0.76 -5.26
C TRP A 251 15.15 -1.25 -4.94
N TRP A 252 15.49 -2.49 -5.28
CA TRP A 252 16.83 -3.01 -4.99
C TRP A 252 17.93 -2.29 -5.76
N ALA A 253 17.65 -1.81 -6.97
CA ALA A 253 18.59 -1.04 -7.78
C ALA A 253 18.81 0.38 -7.24
N LEU A 254 17.76 1.04 -6.75
CA LEU A 254 17.79 2.49 -6.44
C LEU A 254 17.80 2.84 -4.95
N ALA A 255 17.32 1.96 -4.07
CA ALA A 255 17.28 2.23 -2.63
C ALA A 255 18.62 1.88 -1.97
N TYR A 256 19.00 2.67 -0.95
CA TYR A 256 20.20 2.47 -0.14
C TYR A 256 19.86 2.74 1.33
N ASP A 257 20.42 1.96 2.26
CA ASP A 257 20.06 2.07 3.69
C ASP A 257 20.52 3.38 4.33
N THR A 258 21.70 3.86 3.94
CA THR A 258 22.28 5.09 4.49
C THR A 258 22.74 6.02 3.37
N PRO A 259 22.72 7.34 3.59
CA PRO A 259 23.24 8.30 2.63
C PRO A 259 24.75 8.09 2.36
N ALA A 260 25.49 7.50 3.30
CA ALA A 260 26.92 7.22 3.15
C ALA A 260 27.22 6.10 2.12
N GLN A 261 26.31 5.15 1.95
CA GLN A 261 26.45 4.05 0.99
C GLN A 261 25.95 4.41 -0.41
N HIS A 262 25.28 5.56 -0.56
CA HIS A 262 24.66 5.93 -1.82
C HIS A 262 25.71 6.41 -2.84
N PRO A 263 25.87 5.74 -4.00
CA PRO A 263 26.98 6.01 -4.92
C PRO A 263 26.85 7.34 -5.66
N ARG A 264 25.62 7.88 -5.78
CA ARG A 264 25.30 9.08 -6.57
C ARG A 264 24.89 10.28 -5.73
N ILE A 265 25.19 10.28 -4.42
CA ILE A 265 24.84 11.41 -3.56
C ILE A 265 25.88 12.51 -3.72
N SER A 266 25.43 13.76 -3.82
CA SER A 266 26.36 14.90 -3.84
C SER A 266 26.99 15.09 -2.45
N ALA A 267 28.26 15.52 -2.42
CA ALA A 267 28.97 15.74 -1.14
C ALA A 267 28.27 16.79 -0.27
N SER A 268 27.72 17.84 -0.89
CA SER A 268 26.92 18.88 -0.22
C SER A 268 25.62 18.34 0.37
N GLU A 269 24.87 17.51 -0.36
CA GLU A 269 23.65 16.87 0.14
C GLU A 269 23.96 15.90 1.29
N ARG A 270 25.01 15.09 1.16
CA ARG A 270 25.44 14.18 2.22
C ARG A 270 25.80 14.93 3.50
N HIS A 271 26.60 15.99 3.40
CA HIS A 271 27.00 16.80 4.55
C HIS A 271 25.78 17.46 5.21
N TYR A 272 24.84 17.99 4.42
CA TYR A 272 23.59 18.55 4.92
C TYR A 272 22.75 17.53 5.69
N ILE A 273 22.61 16.30 5.17
CA ILE A 273 21.85 15.24 5.86
C ILE A 273 22.55 14.85 7.16
N GLN A 274 23.85 14.62 7.13
CA GLN A 274 24.62 14.21 8.32
C GLN A 274 24.60 15.26 9.43
N SER A 275 24.66 16.55 9.08
CA SER A 275 24.61 17.63 10.08
C SER A 275 23.21 17.85 10.67
N ASN A 276 22.14 17.52 9.95
CA ASN A 276 20.76 17.82 10.35
C ASN A 276 19.93 16.61 10.81
N VAL A 277 20.34 15.38 10.51
CA VAL A 277 19.65 14.17 11.00
C VAL A 277 19.97 13.88 12.47
N GLY A 278 21.06 14.47 12.98
CA GLY A 278 21.53 14.29 14.35
C GLY A 278 22.12 12.90 14.56
N ASN A 279 23.23 12.80 15.30
CA ASN A 279 23.85 11.53 15.69
C ASN A 279 22.93 10.62 16.55
N THR A 280 21.69 11.03 16.80
CA THR A 280 20.69 10.32 17.62
C THR A 280 20.18 9.00 17.01
N VAL A 281 20.29 8.80 15.70
CA VAL A 281 19.89 7.53 15.04
C VAL A 281 21.10 6.60 14.81
N VAL A 282 22.32 7.07 15.09
CA VAL A 282 23.52 6.23 15.16
C VAL A 282 23.59 5.61 16.56
N GLY A 283 22.52 4.93 16.95
CA GLY A 283 22.58 4.02 18.10
C GLY A 283 23.57 2.91 17.74
N GLU A 284 24.60 2.75 18.56
CA GLU A 284 25.52 1.63 18.48
C GLU A 284 24.73 0.33 18.29
N LYS A 285 25.19 -0.50 17.34
CA LYS A 285 24.64 -1.84 17.12
C LYS A 285 24.61 -2.57 18.47
N GLY A 286 23.41 -2.80 19.02
CA GLY A 286 23.24 -3.59 20.25
C GLY A 286 22.55 -2.92 21.43
N LEU A 287 22.03 -1.69 21.31
CA LEU A 287 21.17 -1.13 22.38
C LEU A 287 19.86 -1.92 22.49
N VAL A 288 19.72 -2.66 23.60
CA VAL A 288 18.51 -3.41 23.95
C VAL A 288 17.34 -2.43 24.06
N VAL A 289 16.27 -2.66 23.28
CA VAL A 289 15.08 -1.81 23.29
C VAL A 289 14.47 -1.81 24.70
N PRO A 290 14.38 -0.66 25.39
CA PRO A 290 13.88 -0.60 26.77
C PRO A 290 12.35 -0.65 26.80
N TRP A 291 11.78 -1.82 26.49
CA TRP A 291 10.33 -2.05 26.37
C TRP A 291 9.54 -1.56 27.58
N ARG A 292 10.04 -1.83 28.79
CA ARG A 292 9.38 -1.41 30.03
C ARG A 292 9.25 0.11 30.10
N SER A 293 10.34 0.84 29.85
CA SER A 293 10.35 2.30 29.91
C SER A 293 9.43 2.93 28.86
N ILE A 294 9.38 2.36 27.65
CA ILE A 294 8.48 2.81 26.58
C ILE A 294 7.02 2.60 27.00
N LEU A 295 6.68 1.40 27.48
CA LEU A 295 5.31 1.06 27.91
C LEU A 295 4.86 1.80 29.16
N THR A 296 5.77 2.32 29.99
CA THR A 296 5.42 3.15 31.15
C THR A 296 5.42 4.65 30.84
N SER A 297 5.83 5.07 29.63
CA SER A 297 5.96 6.50 29.29
C SER A 297 4.64 7.11 28.84
N LEU A 298 4.26 8.25 29.45
CA LEU A 298 3.05 9.00 29.08
C LEU A 298 3.04 9.47 27.61
N PRO A 299 4.17 9.96 27.03
CA PRO A 299 4.18 10.38 25.63
C PRO A 299 3.88 9.25 24.65
N ALA A 300 4.36 8.02 24.91
CA ALA A 300 4.07 6.87 24.05
C ALA A 300 2.57 6.51 24.08
N TRP A 301 1.94 6.53 25.26
CA TRP A 301 0.50 6.33 25.39
C TRP A 301 -0.31 7.43 24.72
N SER A 302 0.13 8.69 24.82
CA SER A 302 -0.51 9.82 24.11
C SER A 302 -0.49 9.61 22.59
N ILE A 303 0.65 9.20 22.01
CA ILE A 303 0.75 8.87 20.59
C ILE A 303 -0.14 7.68 20.23
N GLY A 304 -0.19 6.64 21.07
CA GLY A 304 -1.04 5.47 20.87
C GLY A 304 -2.53 5.83 20.81
N ILE A 305 -3.01 6.56 21.82
CA ILE A 305 -4.43 6.97 21.93
C ILE A 305 -4.82 7.90 20.78
N THR A 306 -3.99 8.89 20.46
CA THR A 306 -4.27 9.82 19.36
C THR A 306 -4.25 9.12 18.00
N THR A 307 -3.32 8.18 17.78
CA THR A 307 -3.27 7.38 16.55
C THR A 307 -4.47 6.45 16.44
N PHE A 308 -4.88 5.83 17.55
CA PHE A 308 -6.10 5.02 17.59
C PHE A 308 -7.32 5.86 17.22
N GLY A 309 -7.51 7.02 17.85
CA GLY A 309 -8.62 7.92 17.54
C GLY A 309 -8.63 8.35 16.08
N ARG A 310 -7.47 8.70 15.51
CA ARG A 310 -7.32 9.04 14.09
C ARG A 310 -7.74 7.88 13.18
N ILE A 311 -7.24 6.67 13.43
CA ILE A 311 -7.53 5.49 12.62
C ILE A 311 -9.01 5.11 12.74
N TRP A 312 -9.57 5.15 13.95
CA TRP A 312 -10.98 4.88 14.21
C TRP A 312 -11.89 5.83 13.43
N ILE A 313 -11.65 7.14 13.53
CA ILE A 313 -12.40 8.15 12.78
C ILE A 313 -12.27 7.91 11.28
N HIS A 314 -11.06 7.69 10.78
CA HIS A 314 -10.83 7.45 9.35
C HIS A 314 -11.64 6.27 8.80
N TYR A 315 -11.62 5.12 9.48
CA TYR A 315 -12.41 3.95 9.05
C TYR A 315 -13.91 4.12 9.27
N THR A 316 -14.31 4.84 10.32
CA THR A 316 -15.73 5.17 10.58
C THR A 316 -16.32 6.04 9.48
N PHE A 317 -15.54 6.93 8.87
CA PHE A 317 -16.05 7.73 7.74
C PHE A 317 -15.99 6.97 6.40
N ILE A 318 -15.00 6.11 6.19
CA ILE A 318 -14.82 5.41 4.91
C ILE A 318 -15.79 4.23 4.75
N ILE A 319 -16.01 3.43 5.79
CA ILE A 319 -16.75 2.16 5.67
C ILE A 319 -18.26 2.41 5.55
N PRO A 320 -18.94 3.03 6.54
CA PRO A 320 -20.37 3.32 6.45
C PRO A 320 -20.68 4.60 5.66
N GLY A 321 -19.69 5.42 5.29
CA GLY A 321 -19.90 6.68 4.56
C GLY A 321 -20.76 6.53 3.30
N PRO A 322 -20.42 5.61 2.37
CA PRO A 322 -21.24 5.35 1.18
C PRO A 322 -22.66 4.86 1.51
N MET A 323 -22.81 4.05 2.56
CA MET A 323 -24.12 3.57 3.00
C MET A 323 -24.96 4.71 3.56
N TYR A 324 -24.40 5.58 4.40
CA TYR A 324 -25.07 6.74 4.99
C TYR A 324 -25.54 7.75 3.93
N MET A 325 -24.70 8.03 2.93
CA MET A 325 -25.07 8.90 1.80
C MET A 325 -26.26 8.34 1.00
N LYS A 326 -26.32 7.02 0.84
CA LYS A 326 -27.41 6.35 0.14
C LYS A 326 -28.70 6.28 0.98
N THR A 327 -28.61 5.86 2.25
CA THR A 327 -29.79 5.53 3.07
C THR A 327 -30.39 6.72 3.81
N VAL A 328 -29.58 7.67 4.26
CA VAL A 328 -30.03 8.81 5.08
C VAL A 328 -30.16 10.08 4.25
N LEU A 329 -29.16 10.35 3.41
CA LEU A 329 -29.13 11.55 2.56
C LEU A 329 -29.92 11.37 1.24
N GLY A 330 -30.28 10.14 0.87
CA GLY A 330 -31.05 9.84 -0.33
C GLY A 330 -30.31 10.10 -1.65
N PHE A 331 -28.99 10.27 -1.62
CA PHE A 331 -28.20 10.44 -2.84
C PHE A 331 -28.11 9.10 -3.59
N SER A 332 -28.77 9.00 -4.75
CA SER A 332 -28.63 7.85 -5.63
C SER A 332 -27.24 7.89 -6.28
N ILE A 333 -26.38 6.94 -5.92
CA ILE A 333 -25.03 6.79 -6.53
C ILE A 333 -25.09 6.37 -8.02
N GLN A 334 -26.29 6.16 -8.57
CA GLN A 334 -26.54 5.96 -10.01
C GLN A 334 -27.17 7.20 -10.67
N LYS A 335 -26.35 8.24 -10.82
CA LYS A 335 -26.15 9.07 -12.04
C LYS A 335 -25.49 10.38 -11.65
#